data_AF-U3GIV6-F1
#
_entry.id   AF-U3GIV6-F1
#
_cell.length_a   1.000
_cell.length_b   1.000
_cell.length_c   1.000
_cell.angle_alpha   90.00
_cell.angle_beta   90.00
_cell.angle_gamma   90.00
#
_symmetry.space_group_name_H-M   'P 1'
#
loop_
_entity.id
_entity.type
_entity.pdbx_description
1 polymer ?
#
loop_
_entity_poly.entity_id
_entity_poly.type
_entity_poly.pdbx_seq_one_letter_code
_entity_poly.pdbx_strand_id
1 'polypeptide(L)'
;MSTSPSAVAPQAPATSPVSPFKTVALVGRYSAANIAGPLMELASCIAGRGHDIVFERETALNIGVQDYPALPPEEMARHADVAVVLGGDGTLLGIGRHLAGASVPVIGVNHGRLGFMTDIPFDDVHTVLPDMLAGRYEAETRTLLQAQVVRDDEVIFSALAFNDVVVNRSGTSGMVELAVSVDGFFMYNQRSDGLIVSTPTGSTAYALSAGGPILHPALSGLVLVPIAPHSLSNRPIVIPQDAEVVIQVTSGRDASVNFDMQSLTSLLPGDRIVVRRSERTVRLLHPIGYNYYATLRKKLHWHEYPTEDNRL
;
A
#
# COMPACT_ATOMS: atom_id res chain seq x y z
N MET A 1 14.40 -70.86 9.97
CA MET A 1 15.07 -69.63 10.44
C MET A 1 14.06 -68.51 10.33
N SER A 2 13.62 -68.01 11.48
CA SER A 2 12.56 -67.02 11.66
C SER A 2 13.16 -65.62 11.55
N THR A 3 12.56 -64.74 10.75
CA THR A 3 12.89 -63.31 10.70
C THR A 3 11.72 -62.50 11.24
N SER A 4 11.93 -61.91 12.41
CA SER A 4 11.01 -61.01 13.12
C SER A 4 10.78 -59.70 12.34
N PRO A 5 9.60 -59.06 12.44
CA PRO A 5 9.37 -57.71 11.94
C PRO A 5 9.89 -56.65 12.94
N SER A 6 10.61 -55.66 12.43
CA SER A 6 11.11 -54.51 13.18
C SER A 6 9.96 -53.60 13.58
N ALA A 7 9.83 -53.33 14.88
CA ALA A 7 8.87 -52.38 15.43
C ALA A 7 9.26 -50.94 15.06
N VAL A 8 8.30 -50.17 14.54
CA VAL A 8 8.42 -48.73 14.31
C VAL A 8 8.25 -48.02 15.65
N ALA A 9 9.26 -47.25 16.06
CA ALA A 9 9.19 -46.44 17.27
C ALA A 9 8.16 -45.30 17.11
N PRO A 10 7.41 -44.95 18.16
CA PRO A 10 6.45 -43.85 18.11
C PRO A 10 7.19 -42.52 17.90
N GLN A 11 6.80 -41.78 16.85
CA GLN A 11 7.25 -40.40 16.64
C GLN A 11 6.76 -39.54 17.80
N ALA A 12 7.68 -38.78 18.39
CA ALA A 12 7.37 -37.80 19.42
C ALA A 12 6.38 -36.75 18.86
N PRO A 13 5.46 -36.23 19.68
CA PRO A 13 4.52 -35.22 19.23
C PRO A 13 5.29 -33.99 18.75
N ALA A 14 5.03 -33.57 17.51
CA ALA A 14 5.55 -32.33 16.97
C ALA A 14 5.14 -31.18 17.91
N THR A 15 6.12 -30.56 18.54
CA THR A 15 5.90 -29.32 19.30
C THR A 15 5.27 -28.30 18.35
N SER A 16 4.04 -27.88 18.64
CA SER A 16 3.39 -26.79 17.91
C SER A 16 4.37 -25.62 17.80
N PRO A 17 4.60 -25.06 16.60
CA PRO A 17 5.53 -23.95 16.45
C PRO A 17 5.08 -22.79 17.35
N VAL A 18 6.01 -22.26 18.16
CA VAL A 18 5.77 -21.04 18.94
C VAL A 18 5.47 -19.93 17.93
N SER A 19 4.31 -19.30 18.06
CA SER A 19 3.94 -18.20 17.16
C SER A 19 5.03 -17.12 17.19
N PRO A 20 5.43 -16.58 16.01
CA PRO A 20 6.37 -15.47 15.96
C PRO A 20 5.78 -14.13 16.43
N PHE A 21 4.47 -14.04 16.66
CA PHE A 21 3.79 -12.80 17.02
C PHE A 21 3.13 -12.92 18.38
N LYS A 22 3.59 -12.13 19.35
CA LYS A 22 2.97 -12.04 20.67
C LYS A 22 1.92 -10.92 20.70
N THR A 23 2.27 -9.74 20.20
CA THR A 23 1.40 -8.55 20.21
C THR A 23 0.93 -8.22 18.80
N VAL A 24 -0.39 -8.25 18.59
CA VAL A 24 -1.05 -7.95 17.32
C VAL A 24 -1.73 -6.58 17.42
N ALA A 25 -1.37 -5.68 16.51
CA ALA A 25 -2.02 -4.38 16.41
C ALA A 25 -3.20 -4.41 15.43
N LEU A 26 -4.36 -3.90 15.83
CA LEU A 26 -5.56 -3.84 15.01
C LEU A 26 -5.81 -2.43 14.49
N VAL A 27 -6.02 -2.30 13.18
CA VAL A 27 -6.29 -1.03 12.51
C VAL A 27 -7.55 -1.15 11.66
N GLY A 28 -8.42 -0.17 11.75
CA GLY A 28 -9.70 -0.15 11.07
C GLY A 28 -9.92 1.11 10.24
N ARG A 29 -10.76 1.00 9.21
CA ARG A 29 -11.19 2.16 8.42
C ARG A 29 -12.07 3.12 9.23
N TYR A 30 -11.63 4.36 9.37
CA TYR A 30 -12.33 5.43 10.10
C TYR A 30 -13.70 5.84 9.53
N SER A 31 -13.92 5.67 8.22
CA SER A 31 -15.08 6.22 7.51
C SER A 31 -16.19 5.19 7.21
N ALA A 32 -16.06 3.94 7.65
CA ALA A 32 -17.00 2.87 7.32
C ALA A 32 -18.01 2.66 8.45
N ALA A 33 -19.30 2.91 8.17
CA ALA A 33 -20.36 2.44 9.04
C ALA A 33 -20.22 0.91 9.25
N ASN A 34 -20.43 0.44 10.49
CA ASN A 34 -20.44 -0.97 10.88
C ASN A 34 -19.10 -1.72 10.89
N ILE A 35 -17.94 -1.05 11.00
CA ILE A 35 -16.66 -1.77 11.13
C ILE A 35 -16.36 -2.28 12.55
N ALA A 36 -17.07 -1.77 13.56
CA ALA A 36 -16.85 -2.12 14.97
C ALA A 36 -17.07 -3.62 15.25
N GLY A 37 -18.18 -4.20 14.78
CA GLY A 37 -18.47 -5.62 14.94
C GLY A 37 -17.38 -6.52 14.34
N PRO A 38 -17.06 -6.34 13.04
CA PRO A 38 -15.96 -7.05 12.39
C PRO A 38 -14.60 -6.91 13.08
N LEU A 39 -14.24 -5.72 13.58
CA LEU A 39 -13.00 -5.52 14.34
C LEU A 39 -12.99 -6.27 15.67
N MET A 40 -14.12 -6.30 16.37
CA MET A 40 -14.25 -7.03 17.63
C MET A 40 -14.25 -8.55 17.42
N GLU A 41 -14.83 -9.02 16.32
CA GLU A 41 -14.75 -10.42 15.90
C GLU A 41 -13.31 -10.83 15.59
N LEU A 42 -12.57 -9.99 14.86
CA LEU A 42 -11.13 -10.14 14.65
C LEU A 42 -10.37 -10.18 15.97
N ALA A 43 -10.64 -9.24 16.88
CA ALA A 43 -10.01 -9.19 18.18
C ALA A 43 -10.27 -10.47 18.99
N SER A 44 -11.51 -10.95 19.02
CA SER A 44 -11.87 -12.21 19.69
C SER A 44 -11.14 -13.41 19.07
N CYS A 45 -11.07 -13.48 17.74
CA CYS A 45 -10.37 -14.53 17.00
C CYS A 45 -8.87 -14.58 17.34
N ILE A 46 -8.23 -13.41 17.46
CA ILE A 46 -6.81 -13.27 17.81
C ILE A 46 -6.57 -13.58 19.30
N ALA A 47 -7.36 -12.99 20.19
CA ALA A 47 -7.23 -13.18 21.64
C ALA A 47 -7.48 -14.64 22.05
N GLY A 48 -8.44 -15.31 21.42
CA GLY A 48 -8.74 -16.73 21.64
C GLY A 48 -7.58 -17.68 21.29
N ARG A 49 -6.52 -17.18 20.64
CA ARG A 49 -5.30 -17.92 20.30
C ARG A 49 -4.10 -17.52 21.15
N GLY A 50 -4.30 -16.68 22.16
CA GLY A 50 -3.28 -16.31 23.15
C GLY A 50 -2.38 -15.15 22.75
N HIS A 51 -2.78 -14.34 21.78
CA HIS A 51 -2.06 -13.12 21.40
C HIS A 51 -2.57 -11.91 22.20
N ASP A 52 -1.64 -11.02 22.56
CA ASP A 52 -1.96 -9.70 23.11
C ASP A 52 -2.46 -8.79 21.99
N ILE A 53 -3.46 -7.95 22.28
CA ILE A 53 -4.07 -7.06 21.29
C ILE A 53 -3.87 -5.62 21.72
N VAL A 54 -3.47 -4.79 20.76
CA VAL A 54 -3.51 -3.34 20.85
C VAL A 54 -4.29 -2.79 19.67
N PHE A 55 -5.06 -1.74 19.86
CA PHE A 55 -5.72 -1.03 18.77
C PHE A 55 -4.91 0.20 18.37
N GLU A 56 -4.96 0.55 17.08
CA GLU A 56 -4.57 1.89 16.65
C GLU A 56 -5.51 2.91 17.29
N ARG A 57 -4.94 4.03 17.75
CA ARG A 57 -5.62 5.00 18.60
C ARG A 57 -6.88 5.58 17.97
N GLU A 58 -6.81 6.06 16.74
CA GLU A 58 -7.98 6.61 16.05
C GLU A 58 -9.03 5.53 15.78
N THR A 59 -8.62 4.30 15.51
CA THR A 59 -9.49 3.14 15.32
C THR A 59 -10.27 2.89 16.61
N ALA A 60 -9.59 2.77 17.75
CA ALA A 60 -10.21 2.56 19.05
C ALA A 60 -11.20 3.67 19.41
N LEU A 61 -10.80 4.93 19.20
CA LEU A 61 -11.65 6.10 19.45
C LEU A 61 -12.92 6.07 18.60
N ASN A 62 -12.80 5.73 17.31
CA ASN A 62 -13.93 5.73 16.38
C ASN A 62 -14.95 4.61 16.65
N ILE A 63 -14.50 3.46 17.14
CA ILE A 63 -15.40 2.34 17.49
C ILE A 63 -15.81 2.32 18.97
N GLY A 64 -15.28 3.24 19.79
CA GLY A 64 -15.58 3.35 21.20
C GLY A 64 -15.06 2.19 22.06
N VAL A 65 -14.00 1.50 21.62
CA VAL A 65 -13.42 0.36 22.36
C VAL A 65 -12.51 0.87 23.46
N GLN A 66 -12.72 0.37 24.68
CA GLN A 66 -11.93 0.73 25.87
C GLN A 66 -11.29 -0.49 26.56
N ASP A 67 -11.69 -1.70 26.17
CA ASP A 67 -11.21 -2.95 26.78
C ASP A 67 -9.79 -3.33 26.35
N TYR A 68 -9.24 -2.64 25.34
CA TYR A 68 -7.92 -2.89 24.78
C TYR A 68 -7.05 -1.63 24.83
N PRO A 69 -5.71 -1.76 25.01
CA PRO A 69 -4.79 -0.65 24.87
C PRO A 69 -4.88 0.00 23.49
N ALA A 70 -4.82 1.32 23.45
CA ALA A 70 -4.87 2.12 22.22
C ALA A 70 -3.54 2.86 22.01
N LEU A 71 -2.80 2.51 20.96
CA LEU A 71 -1.49 3.05 20.66
C LEU A 71 -1.52 3.92 19.40
N PRO A 72 -0.81 5.06 19.37
CA PRO A 72 -0.58 5.78 18.13
C PRO A 72 0.37 4.98 17.23
N PRO A 73 0.38 5.22 15.91
CA PRO A 73 1.19 4.45 14.97
C PRO A 73 2.68 4.36 15.32
N GLU A 74 3.27 5.40 15.90
CA GLU A 74 4.69 5.43 16.30
C GLU A 74 5.00 4.46 17.43
N GLU A 75 4.07 4.24 18.35
CA GLU A 75 4.23 3.27 19.44
C GLU A 75 3.88 1.86 18.97
N MET A 76 2.92 1.72 18.05
CA MET A 76 2.68 0.42 17.38
C MET A 76 3.94 -0.09 16.68
N ALA A 77 4.66 0.80 15.99
CA ALA A 77 5.92 0.47 15.31
C ALA A 77 7.01 -0.09 16.25
N ARG A 78 6.91 0.18 17.57
CA ARG A 78 7.88 -0.26 18.59
C ARG A 78 7.41 -1.47 19.39
N HIS A 79 6.09 -1.64 19.53
CA HIS A 79 5.51 -2.58 20.50
C HIS A 79 4.71 -3.72 19.88
N ALA A 80 4.29 -3.59 18.61
CA ALA A 80 3.58 -4.66 17.92
C ALA A 80 4.56 -5.58 17.18
N ASP A 81 4.24 -6.86 17.10
CA ASP A 81 4.99 -7.82 16.30
C ASP A 81 4.40 -7.96 14.88
N VAL A 82 3.12 -7.60 14.70
CA VAL A 82 2.39 -7.56 13.43
C VAL A 82 1.20 -6.61 13.52
N ALA A 83 0.85 -5.95 12.43
CA ALA A 83 -0.38 -5.17 12.30
C ALA A 83 -1.38 -5.88 11.38
N VAL A 84 -2.63 -6.06 11.83
CA VAL A 84 -3.75 -6.58 11.04
C VAL A 84 -4.68 -5.42 10.72
N VAL A 85 -4.85 -5.16 9.43
CA VAL A 85 -5.62 -4.03 8.92
C VAL A 85 -6.93 -4.52 8.36
N LEU A 86 -8.04 -4.10 8.97
CA LEU A 86 -9.39 -4.35 8.46
C LEU A 86 -9.86 -3.17 7.62
N GLY A 87 -9.99 -3.38 6.31
CA GLY A 87 -10.44 -2.33 5.40
C GLY A 87 -10.09 -2.60 3.94
N GLY A 88 -9.96 -1.54 3.16
CA GLY A 88 -9.45 -1.62 1.79
C GLY A 88 -7.99 -1.17 1.70
N ASP A 89 -7.46 -1.15 0.48
CA ASP A 89 -6.10 -0.68 0.21
C ASP A 89 -5.85 0.71 0.84
N GLY A 90 -6.81 1.65 0.78
CA GLY A 90 -6.65 2.98 1.37
C GLY A 90 -6.34 3.01 2.87
N THR A 91 -6.93 2.09 3.65
CA THR A 91 -6.63 1.95 5.09
C THR A 91 -5.22 1.41 5.28
N LEU A 92 -4.82 0.44 4.46
CA LEU A 92 -3.48 -0.13 4.47
C LEU A 92 -2.41 0.91 4.05
N LEU A 93 -2.68 1.75 3.05
CA LEU A 93 -1.78 2.84 2.64
C LEU A 93 -1.53 3.81 3.79
N GLY A 94 -2.58 4.17 4.52
CA GLY A 94 -2.50 5.06 5.68
C GLY A 94 -1.53 4.52 6.73
N ILE A 95 -1.83 3.35 7.29
CA ILE A 95 -0.98 2.76 8.34
C ILE A 95 0.38 2.31 7.82
N GLY A 96 0.46 1.80 6.59
CA GLY A 96 1.71 1.35 5.98
C GLY A 96 2.76 2.46 5.92
N ARG A 97 2.35 3.70 5.65
CA ARG A 97 3.28 4.85 5.68
C ARG A 97 3.82 5.15 7.09
N HIS A 98 2.99 4.99 8.12
CA HIS A 98 3.43 5.19 9.51
C HIS A 98 4.35 4.05 9.99
N LEU A 99 4.10 2.82 9.54
CA LEU A 99 4.93 1.65 9.86
C LEU A 99 6.13 1.48 8.91
N ALA A 100 6.30 2.35 7.92
CA ALA A 100 7.39 2.25 6.96
C ALA A 100 8.76 2.35 7.65
N GLY A 101 9.61 1.35 7.43
CA GLY A 101 10.92 1.22 8.09
C GLY A 101 10.87 0.60 9.48
N ALA A 102 9.70 0.28 10.02
CA ALA A 102 9.56 -0.53 11.22
C ALA A 102 9.74 -2.02 10.91
N SER A 103 10.02 -2.82 11.94
CA SER A 103 10.07 -4.28 11.83
C SER A 103 8.69 -4.94 11.77
N VAL A 104 7.62 -4.16 12.00
CA VAL A 104 6.23 -4.61 12.07
C VAL A 104 5.67 -4.86 10.66
N PRO A 105 5.43 -6.12 10.26
CA PRO A 105 4.80 -6.42 9.00
C PRO A 105 3.28 -6.23 9.09
N VAL A 106 2.62 -6.14 7.93
CA VAL A 106 1.20 -5.80 7.80
C VAL A 106 0.44 -6.93 7.11
N ILE A 107 -0.69 -7.34 7.69
CA ILE A 107 -1.67 -8.26 7.11
C ILE A 107 -2.92 -7.47 6.71
N GLY A 108 -3.38 -7.63 5.47
CA GLY A 108 -4.55 -6.92 4.95
C GLY A 108 -5.81 -7.80 4.89
N VAL A 109 -6.80 -7.51 5.72
CA VAL A 109 -8.12 -8.18 5.69
C VAL A 109 -9.12 -7.27 4.97
N ASN A 110 -9.67 -7.75 3.85
CA ASN A 110 -10.64 -6.98 3.08
C ASN A 110 -12.05 -7.10 3.65
N HIS A 111 -12.61 -5.95 4.04
CA HIS A 111 -14.01 -5.81 4.42
C HIS A 111 -14.74 -4.98 3.35
N GLY A 112 -15.46 -5.67 2.46
CA GLY A 112 -16.10 -5.10 1.28
C GLY A 112 -15.45 -5.59 -0.02
N ARG A 113 -15.13 -4.68 -0.94
CA ARG A 113 -14.47 -5.03 -2.21
C ARG A 113 -13.04 -5.50 -1.93
N LEU A 114 -12.64 -6.62 -2.54
CA LEU A 114 -11.26 -7.14 -2.52
C LEU A 114 -10.28 -6.01 -2.86
N GLY A 115 -9.09 -5.96 -2.27
CA GLY A 115 -8.02 -5.00 -2.57
C GLY A 115 -6.96 -5.59 -3.51
N PHE A 116 -5.94 -4.79 -3.85
CA PHE A 116 -4.68 -5.32 -4.40
C PHE A 116 -3.71 -5.76 -3.29
N MET A 117 -3.82 -5.13 -2.11
CA MET A 117 -2.97 -5.36 -0.95
C MET A 117 -3.72 -5.97 0.23
N THR A 118 -5.05 -5.85 0.27
CA THR A 118 -5.92 -6.58 1.21
C THR A 118 -6.49 -7.83 0.53
N ASP A 119 -5.88 -8.97 0.83
CA ASP A 119 -6.05 -10.23 0.10
C ASP A 119 -6.77 -11.34 0.90
N ILE A 120 -7.11 -11.09 2.16
CA ILE A 120 -7.89 -12.02 2.99
C ILE A 120 -9.34 -11.53 3.10
N PRO A 121 -10.32 -12.23 2.49
CA PRO A 121 -11.74 -11.92 2.69
C PRO A 121 -12.08 -12.02 4.17
N PHE A 122 -12.86 -11.06 4.67
CA PHE A 122 -13.28 -11.08 6.08
C PHE A 122 -13.97 -12.41 6.46
N ASP A 123 -14.76 -12.99 5.55
CA ASP A 123 -15.44 -14.28 5.77
C ASP A 123 -14.45 -15.45 5.99
N ASP A 124 -13.22 -15.35 5.47
CA ASP A 124 -12.18 -16.37 5.57
C ASP A 124 -11.22 -16.12 6.75
N VAL A 125 -11.42 -15.04 7.52
CA VAL A 125 -10.46 -14.61 8.55
C VAL A 125 -10.24 -15.66 9.64
N HIS A 126 -11.28 -16.40 10.02
CA HIS A 126 -11.22 -17.42 11.08
C HIS A 126 -10.40 -18.65 10.72
N THR A 127 -10.15 -18.88 9.43
CA THR A 127 -9.36 -20.00 8.93
C THR A 127 -7.96 -19.54 8.53
N VAL A 128 -7.85 -18.40 7.85
CA VAL A 128 -6.60 -17.93 7.25
C VAL A 128 -5.69 -17.20 8.24
N LEU A 129 -6.23 -16.24 9.01
CA LEU A 129 -5.42 -15.42 9.92
C LEU A 129 -4.68 -16.25 10.99
N PRO A 130 -5.28 -17.29 11.60
CA PRO A 130 -4.60 -18.15 12.56
C PRO A 130 -3.33 -18.81 12.02
N ASP A 131 -3.40 -19.27 10.77
CA ASP A 131 -2.28 -19.95 10.12
C ASP A 131 -1.14 -18.97 9.89
N MET A 132 -1.47 -17.77 9.45
CA MET A 132 -0.50 -16.68 9.28
C MET A 132 0.11 -16.28 10.63
N LEU A 133 -0.70 -16.14 11.68
CA LEU A 133 -0.21 -15.83 13.03
C LEU A 133 0.65 -16.96 13.61
N ALA A 134 0.45 -18.21 13.17
CA ALA A 134 1.30 -19.35 13.50
C ALA A 134 2.59 -19.43 12.64
N GLY A 135 2.85 -18.45 11.78
CA GLY A 135 4.04 -18.38 10.94
C GLY A 135 3.89 -18.96 9.53
N ARG A 136 2.69 -19.36 9.12
CA ARG A 136 2.42 -19.88 7.76
C ARG A 136 1.96 -18.76 6.84
N TYR A 137 2.92 -18.01 6.32
CA TYR A 137 2.68 -16.91 5.39
C TYR A 137 3.79 -16.79 4.36
N GLU A 138 3.52 -16.04 3.30
CA GLU A 138 4.52 -15.53 2.36
C GLU A 138 4.75 -14.05 2.68
N ALA A 139 6.02 -13.62 2.72
CA ALA A 139 6.36 -12.23 3.02
C ALA A 139 6.83 -11.51 1.75
N GLU A 140 6.29 -10.31 1.52
CA GLU A 140 6.68 -9.44 0.41
C GLU A 140 7.12 -8.07 0.96
N THR A 141 8.18 -7.50 0.39
CA THR A 141 8.66 -6.17 0.76
C THR A 141 8.26 -5.16 -0.31
N ARG A 142 7.54 -4.11 0.09
CA ARG A 142 7.10 -3.02 -0.78
C ARG A 142 7.94 -1.77 -0.53
N THR A 143 8.47 -1.22 -1.61
CA THR A 143 9.16 0.07 -1.61
C THR A 143 8.17 1.22 -1.64
N LEU A 144 8.53 2.33 -1.01
CA LEU A 144 7.78 3.58 -1.04
C LEU A 144 8.57 4.63 -1.81
N LEU A 145 7.88 5.68 -2.25
CA LEU A 145 8.49 6.94 -2.63
C LEU A 145 8.72 7.79 -1.40
N GLN A 146 9.83 8.52 -1.39
CA GLN A 146 10.06 9.68 -0.55
C GLN A 146 10.04 10.90 -1.47
N ALA A 147 9.21 11.88 -1.14
CA ALA A 147 9.17 13.12 -1.87
C ALA A 147 9.30 14.34 -0.96
N GLN A 148 9.87 15.40 -1.52
CA GLN A 148 10.14 16.67 -0.86
C GLN A 148 9.72 17.81 -1.78
N VAL A 149 9.08 18.83 -1.19
CA VAL A 149 8.80 20.09 -1.87
C VAL A 149 9.85 21.10 -1.42
N VAL A 150 10.56 21.65 -2.40
CA VAL A 150 11.64 22.62 -2.20
C VAL A 150 11.23 23.96 -2.77
N ARG A 151 11.26 25.00 -1.94
CA ARG A 151 11.01 26.39 -2.30
C ARG A 151 12.17 27.24 -1.79
N ASP A 152 12.75 28.07 -2.65
CA ASP A 152 13.90 28.93 -2.30
C ASP A 152 15.05 28.14 -1.62
N ASP A 153 15.33 26.95 -2.15
CA ASP A 153 16.32 25.98 -1.64
C ASP A 153 16.05 25.39 -0.24
N GLU A 154 14.88 25.65 0.35
CA GLU A 154 14.44 25.06 1.61
C GLU A 154 13.36 23.98 1.39
N VAL A 155 13.45 22.89 2.16
CA VAL A 155 12.41 21.84 2.16
C VAL A 155 11.23 22.32 2.99
N ILE A 156 10.12 22.67 2.33
CA ILE A 156 8.90 23.15 3.01
C ILE A 156 7.93 22.02 3.36
N PHE A 157 8.04 20.87 2.70
CA PHE A 157 7.20 19.71 2.95
C PHE A 157 7.95 18.43 2.58
N SER A 158 7.70 17.35 3.34
CA SER A 158 8.27 16.04 3.07
C SER A 158 7.30 14.94 3.49
N ALA A 159 7.08 13.96 2.62
CA ALA A 159 6.21 12.83 2.91
C ALA A 159 6.62 11.56 2.15
N LEU A 160 6.19 10.43 2.68
CA LEU A 160 6.23 9.14 2.01
C LEU A 160 4.95 8.94 1.19
N ALA A 161 5.09 8.22 0.08
CA ALA A 161 3.95 7.73 -0.69
C ALA A 161 4.17 6.25 -1.04
N PHE A 162 3.16 5.42 -0.80
CA PHE A 162 3.19 3.99 -1.05
C PHE A 162 2.87 3.70 -2.52
N ASN A 163 1.89 4.41 -3.08
CA ASN A 163 1.46 4.31 -4.47
C ASN A 163 2.12 5.39 -5.32
N ASP A 164 1.83 6.65 -5.05
CA ASP A 164 2.17 7.72 -5.99
C ASP A 164 2.31 9.12 -5.36
N VAL A 165 3.16 9.91 -6.03
CA VAL A 165 3.27 11.36 -5.87
C VAL A 165 2.70 12.00 -7.12
N VAL A 166 1.69 12.83 -6.94
CA VAL A 166 0.89 13.40 -8.02
C VAL A 166 1.00 14.91 -7.97
N VAL A 167 1.67 15.50 -8.96
CA VAL A 167 1.61 16.95 -9.18
C VAL A 167 0.46 17.23 -10.12
N ASN A 168 -0.52 18.02 -9.70
CA ASN A 168 -1.70 18.33 -10.50
C ASN A 168 -2.13 19.79 -10.33
N ARG A 169 -2.96 20.25 -11.26
CA ARG A 169 -3.73 21.48 -11.07
C ARG A 169 -4.79 21.26 -9.98
N SER A 170 -5.03 22.26 -9.12
CA SER A 170 -6.07 22.19 -8.07
C SER A 170 -7.32 23.00 -8.42
N GLY A 171 -7.36 23.66 -9.59
CA GLY A 171 -8.45 24.56 -10.01
C GLY A 171 -9.20 24.14 -11.28
N THR A 172 -10.32 24.81 -11.54
CA THR A 172 -11.25 24.52 -12.64
C THR A 172 -10.77 24.95 -14.02
N SER A 173 -9.72 25.80 -14.11
CA SER A 173 -9.22 26.29 -15.41
C SER A 173 -7.69 26.37 -15.46
N GLY A 174 -7.15 26.15 -16.66
CA GLY A 174 -5.71 26.16 -16.93
C GLY A 174 -5.05 24.79 -16.72
N MET A 175 -4.00 24.54 -17.49
CA MET A 175 -3.07 23.42 -17.31
C MET A 175 -1.91 23.86 -16.42
N VAL A 176 -1.24 22.90 -15.79
CA VAL A 176 0.06 23.14 -15.16
C VAL A 176 1.16 22.93 -16.20
N GLU A 177 2.18 23.77 -16.14
CA GLU A 177 3.41 23.61 -16.91
C GLU A 177 4.52 23.10 -15.99
N LEU A 178 5.13 21.99 -16.38
CA LEU A 178 6.11 21.28 -15.59
C LEU A 178 7.39 21.07 -16.42
N ALA A 179 8.54 21.34 -15.83
CA ALA A 179 9.83 20.89 -16.32
C ALA A 179 10.25 19.65 -15.52
N VAL A 180 10.59 18.56 -16.21
CA VAL A 180 10.93 17.27 -15.61
C VAL A 180 12.38 16.95 -15.89
N SER A 181 13.13 16.60 -14.85
CA SER A 181 14.50 16.09 -14.94
C SER A 181 14.61 14.75 -14.21
N VAL A 182 15.47 13.87 -14.71
CA VAL A 182 15.78 12.57 -14.10
C VAL A 182 17.29 12.46 -13.93
N ASP A 183 17.75 12.16 -12.72
CA ASP A 183 19.18 12.08 -12.36
C ASP A 183 19.99 13.32 -12.77
N GLY A 184 19.39 14.50 -12.61
CA GLY A 184 19.98 15.79 -12.99
C GLY A 184 19.96 16.11 -14.50
N PHE A 185 19.51 15.18 -15.34
CA PHE A 185 19.36 15.42 -16.78
C PHE A 185 17.96 15.94 -17.10
N PHE A 186 17.89 17.09 -17.79
CA PHE A 186 16.63 17.60 -18.32
C PHE A 186 16.01 16.58 -19.28
N MET A 187 14.74 16.23 -19.04
CA MET A 187 14.03 15.24 -19.82
C MET A 187 13.06 15.90 -20.79
N TYR A 188 12.08 16.66 -20.28
CA TYR A 188 11.12 17.38 -21.11
C TYR A 188 10.36 18.46 -20.32
N ASN A 189 9.70 19.36 -21.06
CA ASN A 189 8.63 20.21 -20.55
C ASN A 189 7.27 19.64 -20.96
N GLN A 190 6.28 19.77 -20.10
CA GLN A 190 4.91 19.37 -20.42
C GLN A 190 3.89 20.41 -19.95
N ARG A 191 2.81 20.52 -20.72
CA ARG A 191 1.57 21.19 -20.34
C ARG A 191 0.50 20.12 -20.22
N SER A 192 -0.05 19.95 -19.03
CA SER A 192 -0.96 18.84 -18.73
C SER A 192 -1.86 19.17 -17.54
N ASP A 193 -2.78 18.27 -17.20
CA ASP A 193 -3.50 18.34 -15.93
C ASP A 193 -2.59 17.96 -14.75
N GLY A 194 -1.49 17.26 -15.02
CA GLY A 194 -0.48 16.90 -14.04
C GLY A 194 0.49 15.82 -14.50
N LEU A 195 1.27 15.30 -13.54
CA LEU A 195 2.20 14.20 -13.66
C LEU A 195 2.13 13.32 -12.41
N ILE A 196 2.08 12.00 -12.62
CA ILE A 196 2.15 10.99 -11.57
C ILE A 196 3.55 10.37 -11.62
N VAL A 197 4.22 10.30 -10.47
CA VAL A 197 5.37 9.40 -10.24
C VAL A 197 4.88 8.29 -9.33
N SER A 198 4.92 7.05 -9.79
CA SER A 198 4.30 5.92 -9.10
C SER A 198 5.26 4.76 -8.89
N THR A 199 5.09 4.06 -7.76
CA THR A 199 5.72 2.77 -7.48
C THR A 199 5.06 1.66 -8.32
N PRO A 200 5.66 0.46 -8.39
CA PRO A 200 5.00 -0.69 -8.98
C PRO A 200 3.66 -1.03 -8.30
N THR A 201 3.55 -0.82 -6.99
CA THR A 201 2.27 -1.01 -6.26
C THR A 201 1.23 0.01 -6.69
N GLY A 202 1.62 1.28 -6.85
CA GLY A 202 0.71 2.33 -7.31
C GLY A 202 0.33 2.25 -8.79
N SER A 203 1.02 1.42 -9.58
CA SER A 203 0.71 1.22 -11.00
C SER A 203 -0.73 0.76 -11.27
N THR A 204 -1.35 0.08 -10.30
CA THR A 204 -2.75 -0.36 -10.35
C THR A 204 -3.74 0.62 -9.71
N ALA A 205 -3.26 1.77 -9.22
CA ALA A 205 -4.05 2.83 -8.60
C ALA A 205 -4.28 3.98 -9.60
N TYR A 206 -3.96 5.23 -9.24
CA TYR A 206 -4.26 6.39 -10.08
C TYR A 206 -3.49 6.37 -11.41
N ALA A 207 -2.26 5.84 -11.38
CA ALA A 207 -1.45 5.62 -12.58
C ALA A 207 -2.19 4.80 -13.65
N LEU A 208 -2.91 3.74 -13.27
CA LEU A 208 -3.70 2.93 -14.20
C LEU A 208 -4.81 3.75 -14.87
N SER A 209 -5.54 4.53 -14.06
CA SER A 209 -6.62 5.40 -14.56
C SER A 209 -6.11 6.49 -15.51
N ALA A 210 -4.88 6.95 -15.31
CA ALA A 210 -4.22 7.91 -16.19
C ALA A 210 -3.57 7.29 -17.45
N GLY A 211 -3.73 5.97 -17.66
CA GLY A 211 -3.21 5.26 -18.83
C GLY A 211 -1.79 4.74 -18.68
N GLY A 212 -1.27 4.66 -17.45
CA GLY A 212 0.00 4.02 -17.13
C GLY A 212 -0.05 2.48 -17.26
N PRO A 213 1.10 1.83 -17.49
CA PRO A 213 1.19 0.37 -17.52
C PRO A 213 1.01 -0.23 -16.12
N ILE A 214 0.45 -1.44 -16.06
CA ILE A 214 0.48 -2.26 -14.84
C ILE A 214 1.90 -2.82 -14.68
N LEU A 215 2.48 -2.62 -13.50
CA LEU A 215 3.77 -3.17 -13.11
C LEU A 215 3.57 -4.24 -12.05
N HIS A 216 4.27 -5.36 -12.19
CA HIS A 216 4.30 -6.37 -11.13
C HIS A 216 4.99 -5.78 -9.88
N PRO A 217 4.46 -5.96 -8.65
CA PRO A 217 5.01 -5.38 -7.43
C PRO A 217 6.50 -5.67 -7.17
N ALA A 218 6.99 -6.83 -7.62
CA ALA A 218 8.40 -7.23 -7.53
C ALA A 218 9.34 -6.55 -8.55
N LEU A 219 8.84 -5.73 -9.48
CA LEU A 219 9.70 -5.02 -10.43
C LEU A 219 10.41 -3.84 -9.76
N SER A 220 11.71 -3.70 -10.02
CA SER A 220 12.49 -2.54 -9.63
C SER A 220 12.35 -1.41 -10.66
N GLY A 221 11.34 -0.56 -10.52
CA GLY A 221 11.19 0.63 -11.36
C GLY A 221 10.18 1.63 -10.80
N LEU A 222 10.30 2.88 -11.24
CA LEU A 222 9.28 3.92 -11.05
C LEU A 222 8.61 4.19 -12.39
N VAL A 223 7.33 4.57 -12.39
CA VAL A 223 6.62 4.96 -13.61
C VAL A 223 6.19 6.41 -13.55
N LEU A 224 6.50 7.15 -14.60
CA LEU A 224 6.03 8.52 -14.82
C LEU A 224 4.83 8.45 -15.77
N VAL A 225 3.67 8.95 -15.33
CA VAL A 225 2.42 8.92 -16.09
C VAL A 225 1.87 10.35 -16.21
N PRO A 226 1.90 10.98 -17.40
CA PRO A 226 1.32 12.30 -17.59
C PRO A 226 -0.22 12.22 -17.54
N ILE A 227 -0.86 13.21 -16.91
CA ILE A 227 -2.32 13.28 -16.80
C ILE A 227 -2.84 14.21 -17.90
N ALA A 228 -3.54 13.66 -18.89
CA ALA A 228 -4.11 14.41 -20.02
C ALA A 228 -3.12 15.44 -20.65
N PRO A 229 -1.93 15.00 -21.11
CA PRO A 229 -0.95 15.92 -21.69
C PRO A 229 -1.46 16.53 -22.99
N HIS A 230 -1.19 17.82 -23.20
CA HIS A 230 -1.51 18.49 -24.46
C HIS A 230 -0.68 17.95 -25.63
N SER A 231 0.52 17.43 -25.38
CA SER A 231 1.35 16.79 -26.40
C SER A 231 0.89 15.37 -26.69
N LEU A 232 0.57 15.09 -27.97
CA LEU A 232 0.12 13.78 -28.43
C LEU A 232 1.19 12.67 -28.35
N SER A 233 2.46 13.05 -28.30
CA SER A 233 3.60 12.10 -28.23
C SER A 233 4.04 11.78 -26.81
N ASN A 234 3.52 12.47 -25.79
CA ASN A 234 3.87 12.19 -24.40
C ASN A 234 3.26 10.84 -23.98
N ARG A 235 4.09 9.94 -23.45
CA ARG A 235 3.70 8.57 -23.10
C ARG A 235 4.24 8.22 -21.70
N PRO A 236 3.56 7.32 -20.97
CA PRO A 236 4.10 6.77 -19.75
C PRO A 236 5.48 6.15 -19.99
N ILE A 237 6.38 6.32 -19.03
CA ILE A 237 7.73 5.78 -19.10
C ILE A 237 8.13 5.18 -17.76
N VAL A 238 8.72 3.98 -17.81
CA VAL A 238 9.29 3.31 -16.65
C VAL A 238 10.78 3.63 -16.60
N ILE A 239 11.25 4.04 -15.44
CA ILE A 239 12.65 4.38 -15.16
C ILE A 239 13.20 3.51 -14.01
N PRO A 240 14.52 3.41 -13.85
CA PRO A 240 15.12 2.66 -12.74
C PRO A 240 14.59 3.12 -11.37
N GLN A 241 14.46 2.18 -10.42
CA GLN A 241 13.89 2.47 -9.10
C GLN A 241 14.69 3.50 -8.29
N ASP A 242 16.01 3.56 -8.50
CA ASP A 242 16.93 4.42 -7.74
C ASP A 242 17.10 5.81 -8.37
N ALA A 243 16.38 6.09 -9.47
CA ALA A 243 16.43 7.38 -10.13
C ALA A 243 15.80 8.48 -9.25
N GLU A 244 16.38 9.68 -9.32
CA GLU A 244 15.79 10.89 -8.75
C GLU A 244 15.00 11.65 -9.82
N VAL A 245 13.71 11.85 -9.57
CA VAL A 245 12.84 12.64 -10.45
C VAL A 245 12.64 14.02 -9.82
N VAL A 246 13.01 15.06 -10.56
CA VAL A 246 12.76 16.45 -10.16
C VAL A 246 11.71 17.04 -11.08
N ILE A 247 10.59 17.47 -10.49
CA ILE A 247 9.50 18.15 -11.18
C ILE A 247 9.50 19.60 -10.72
N GLN A 248 9.78 20.53 -11.62
CA GLN A 248 9.69 21.96 -11.34
C GLN A 248 8.40 22.53 -11.92
N VAL A 249 7.66 23.28 -11.10
CA VAL A 249 6.50 24.03 -11.58
C VAL A 249 6.98 25.27 -12.32
N THR A 250 6.83 25.31 -13.64
CA THR A 250 7.24 26.48 -14.44
C THR A 250 6.14 27.53 -14.49
N SER A 251 4.89 27.10 -14.63
CA SER A 251 3.73 27.98 -14.55
C SER A 251 2.45 27.17 -14.25
N GLY A 252 1.40 27.85 -13.78
CA GLY A 252 0.14 27.23 -13.42
C GLY A 252 -0.53 27.98 -12.28
N ARG A 253 -1.86 27.94 -12.23
CA ARG A 253 -2.63 28.49 -11.11
C ARG A 253 -3.02 27.35 -10.18
N ASP A 254 -2.86 27.59 -8.89
CA ASP A 254 -3.28 26.68 -7.83
C ASP A 254 -2.74 25.25 -8.03
N ALA A 255 -1.47 25.10 -8.41
CA ALA A 255 -0.87 23.77 -8.50
C ALA A 255 -0.76 23.16 -7.09
N SER A 256 -0.88 21.85 -6.98
CA SER A 256 -0.61 21.12 -5.73
C SER A 256 0.11 19.81 -6.01
N VAL A 257 0.71 19.28 -4.96
CA VAL A 257 1.23 17.91 -4.93
C VAL A 257 0.46 17.10 -3.91
N ASN A 258 0.11 15.87 -4.30
CA ASN A 258 -0.60 14.89 -3.49
C ASN A 258 0.28 13.65 -3.29
N PHE A 259 0.17 13.05 -2.11
CA PHE A 259 0.89 11.84 -1.71
C PHE A 259 -0.15 10.77 -1.33
N ASP A 260 -0.30 9.75 -2.17
CA ASP A 260 -1.36 8.72 -2.09
C ASP A 260 -2.78 9.29 -1.98
N MET A 261 -3.02 10.52 -2.48
CA MET A 261 -4.28 11.26 -2.32
C MET A 261 -4.73 11.46 -0.86
N GLN A 262 -3.80 11.38 0.11
CA GLN A 262 -4.10 11.50 1.54
C GLN A 262 -3.44 12.72 2.19
N SER A 263 -2.42 13.29 1.55
CA SER A 263 -1.75 14.51 2.02
C SER A 263 -1.53 15.42 0.82
N LEU A 264 -1.78 16.72 0.99
CA LEU A 264 -1.75 17.72 -0.06
C LEU A 264 -0.91 18.92 0.37
N THR A 265 -0.15 19.50 -0.54
CA THR A 265 0.58 20.75 -0.33
C THR A 265 0.47 21.63 -1.57
N SER A 266 0.23 22.94 -1.38
CA SER A 266 0.15 23.89 -2.47
C SER A 266 1.53 24.22 -3.04
N LEU A 267 1.58 24.43 -4.35
CA LEU A 267 2.79 24.72 -5.09
C LEU A 267 2.71 26.10 -5.73
N LEU A 268 3.86 26.77 -5.79
CA LEU A 268 4.07 28.02 -6.51
C LEU A 268 4.99 27.79 -7.72
N PRO A 269 4.91 28.64 -8.76
CA PRO A 269 5.92 28.65 -9.81
C PRO A 269 7.32 28.82 -9.22
N GLY A 270 8.26 27.98 -9.64
CA GLY A 270 9.61 27.89 -9.11
C GLY A 270 9.81 26.72 -8.13
N ASP A 271 8.76 26.26 -7.46
CA ASP A 271 8.86 25.11 -6.54
C ASP A 271 9.32 23.86 -7.27
N ARG A 272 10.15 23.06 -6.58
CA ARG A 272 10.65 21.77 -7.07
C ARG A 272 10.12 20.64 -6.19
N ILE A 273 9.62 19.59 -6.82
CA ILE A 273 9.21 18.36 -6.19
C ILE A 273 10.27 17.32 -6.52
N VAL A 274 11.05 16.93 -5.52
CA VAL A 274 12.10 15.91 -5.64
C VAL A 274 11.50 14.59 -5.17
N VAL A 275 11.44 13.60 -6.06
CA VAL A 275 10.85 12.28 -5.81
C VAL A 275 11.92 11.22 -6.03
N ARG A 276 12.13 10.36 -5.03
CA ARG A 276 13.07 9.24 -5.08
C ARG A 276 12.48 8.03 -4.37
N ARG A 277 13.06 6.85 -4.60
CA ARG A 277 12.76 5.68 -3.74
C ARG A 277 13.17 5.97 -2.30
N SER A 278 12.29 5.61 -1.36
CA SER A 278 12.57 5.67 0.06
C SER A 278 13.52 4.55 0.48
N GLU A 279 14.36 4.82 1.47
CA GLU A 279 15.12 3.79 2.18
C GLU A 279 14.22 2.94 3.09
N ARG A 280 13.03 3.46 3.43
CA ARG A 280 12.03 2.76 4.23
C ARG A 280 11.17 1.88 3.34
N THR A 281 10.89 0.68 3.84
CA THR A 281 10.03 -0.31 3.18
C THR A 281 8.93 -0.76 4.12
N VAL A 282 7.88 -1.36 3.57
CA VAL A 282 6.82 -2.02 4.34
C VAL A 282 6.83 -3.50 3.98
N ARG A 283 6.76 -4.36 5.00
CA ARG A 283 6.61 -5.81 4.81
C ARG A 283 5.14 -6.17 4.85
N LEU A 284 4.63 -6.76 3.79
CA LEU A 284 3.29 -7.33 3.74
C LEU A 284 3.38 -8.84 3.94
N LEU A 285 2.46 -9.41 4.70
CA LEU A 285 2.31 -10.86 4.83
C LEU A 285 1.04 -11.31 4.10
N HIS A 286 1.21 -12.35 3.31
CA HIS A 286 0.19 -12.96 2.48
C HIS A 286 -0.05 -14.40 2.94
N PRO A 287 -1.26 -14.95 2.77
CA PRO A 287 -1.50 -16.37 3.01
C PRO A 287 -0.68 -17.22 2.03
N ILE A 288 -0.34 -18.44 2.45
CA ILE A 288 0.36 -19.40 1.58
C ILE A 288 -0.45 -19.64 0.30
N GLY A 289 0.22 -19.57 -0.86
CA GLY A 289 -0.44 -19.72 -2.16
C GLY A 289 -1.05 -18.43 -2.70
N TYR A 290 -0.72 -17.27 -2.11
CA TYR A 290 -1.03 -15.97 -2.68
C TYR A 290 -0.57 -15.86 -4.14
N ASN A 291 -1.43 -15.28 -4.97
CA ASN A 291 -1.14 -15.14 -6.40
C ASN A 291 -1.61 -13.78 -6.90
N TYR A 292 -0.66 -12.89 -7.11
CA TYR A 292 -0.91 -11.53 -7.62
C TYR A 292 -1.72 -11.52 -8.94
N TYR A 293 -1.48 -12.46 -9.85
CA TYR A 293 -2.24 -12.55 -11.10
C TYR A 293 -3.70 -12.97 -10.87
N ALA A 294 -3.98 -13.76 -9.83
CA ALA A 294 -5.36 -14.08 -9.45
C ALA A 294 -6.10 -12.82 -9.00
N THR A 295 -5.43 -11.96 -8.21
CA THR A 295 -5.95 -10.66 -7.82
C THR A 295 -6.22 -9.78 -9.03
N LEU A 296 -5.26 -9.65 -9.97
CA LEU A 296 -5.45 -8.91 -11.23
C LEU A 296 -6.66 -9.42 -12.02
N ARG A 297 -6.76 -10.74 -12.26
CA ARG A 297 -7.87 -11.34 -13.01
C ARG A 297 -9.23 -11.05 -12.39
N LYS A 298 -9.32 -11.09 -11.06
CA LYS A 298 -10.57 -10.83 -10.33
C LYS A 298 -10.92 -9.34 -10.31
N LYS A 299 -9.92 -8.47 -10.22
CA LYS A 299 -10.09 -7.00 -10.17
C LYS A 299 -10.41 -6.36 -11.51
N LEU A 300 -9.78 -6.85 -12.56
CA LEU A 300 -9.87 -6.29 -13.91
C LEU A 300 -10.76 -7.12 -14.83
N HIS A 301 -11.43 -8.14 -14.28
CA HIS A 301 -12.36 -9.02 -15.00
C HIS A 301 -11.71 -9.72 -16.22
N TRP A 302 -10.39 -9.94 -16.22
CA TRP A 302 -9.64 -10.51 -17.36
C TRP A 302 -9.95 -11.98 -17.68
N HIS A 303 -10.82 -12.62 -16.90
CA HIS A 303 -11.27 -13.99 -17.16
C HIS A 303 -12.68 -14.04 -17.77
N GLU A 304 -13.34 -12.89 -17.90
CA GLU A 304 -14.65 -12.79 -18.52
C GLU A 304 -14.45 -12.65 -20.04
N TYR A 305 -15.02 -13.59 -20.81
CA TYR A 305 -15.13 -13.41 -22.25
C TYR A 305 -16.20 -12.35 -22.54
N PRO A 306 -16.02 -11.48 -23.55
CA PRO A 306 -17.10 -10.62 -24.01
C PRO A 306 -18.29 -11.51 -24.40
N THR A 307 -19.43 -11.37 -23.73
CA THR A 307 -20.66 -12.05 -24.12
C THR A 307 -21.22 -11.37 -25.37
N GLU A 308 -21.71 -12.16 -26.35
CA GLU A 308 -22.26 -11.65 -27.62
C GLU A 308 -23.57 -10.84 -27.48
N ASP A 309 -24.09 -10.65 -26.26
CA ASP A 309 -25.42 -10.08 -26.02
C ASP A 309 -25.51 -8.54 -26.00
N ASN A 310 -24.41 -7.82 -26.26
CA ASN A 310 -24.46 -6.38 -26.53
C ASN A 310 -24.34 -6.09 -28.02
N ARG A 311 -25.40 -6.39 -28.76
CA ARG A 311 -25.66 -5.71 -30.04
C ARG A 311 -26.02 -4.26 -29.74
N LEU A 312 -25.18 -3.36 -30.27
CA LEU A 312 -25.41 -1.91 -30.37
C LEU A 312 -26.79 -1.59 -30.98
#